data_AF-U2D130-F1
#
_entry.id   AF-U2D130-F1
#
_cell.length_a   1.000
_cell.length_b   1.000
_cell.length_c   1.000
_cell.angle_alpha   90.00
_cell.angle_beta   90.00
_cell.angle_gamma   90.00
#
_symmetry.space_group_name_H-M   'P 1'
#
loop_
_entity.id
_entity.type
_entity.pdbx_description
1 polymer ?
#
loop_
_entity_poly.entity_id
_entity_poly.type
_entity_poly.pdbx_seq_one_letter_code
_entity_poly.pdbx_strand_id
1 'polypeptide(L)'
;MKVLACPLIIYICDMIFNDINYASVYQAVITGLVVAIIGHMSEVFMLKKGTLWINTFADLILSFIIVYLSQFFLIGSYITIVGAAITALLIAVAEHFEHIYLIKEGKTRKS
;
A
#
# COMPACT_ATOMS: atom_id res chain seq x y z
N MET A 1 -11.89 -0.40 -1.26
CA MET A 1 -11.59 -0.13 0.16
C MET A 1 -10.15 0.37 0.29
N LYS A 2 -9.20 -0.29 -0.39
CA LYS A 2 -7.85 0.20 -0.75
C LYS A 2 -7.65 1.72 -0.91
N VAL A 3 -8.49 2.41 -1.69
CA VAL A 3 -8.38 3.85 -1.97
C VAL A 3 -8.41 4.72 -0.70
N LEU A 4 -9.05 4.27 0.38
CA LEU A 4 -9.06 4.97 1.67
C LEU A 4 -8.07 4.35 2.67
N ALA A 5 -7.87 3.04 2.62
CA ALA A 5 -6.99 2.33 3.55
C ALA A 5 -5.51 2.72 3.37
N CYS A 6 -4.99 2.75 2.14
CA CYS A 6 -3.58 3.03 1.89
C CYS A 6 -3.18 4.46 2.29
N PRO A 7 -3.91 5.52 1.92
CA PRO A 7 -3.62 6.88 2.40
C PRO A 7 -3.66 7.01 3.92
N LEU A 8 -4.63 6.34 4.56
CA LEU A 8 -4.78 6.40 6.01
C LEU A 8 -3.62 5.69 6.73
N ILE A 9 -3.17 4.54 6.23
CA ILE A 9 -2.02 3.83 6.80
C ILE A 9 -0.74 4.66 6.64
N ILE A 10 -0.48 5.24 5.46
CA ILE A 10 0.70 6.08 5.23
C ILE A 10 0.67 7.32 6.13
N TYR A 11 -0.48 7.97 6.23
CA TYR A 11 -0.65 9.13 7.11
C TYR A 11 -0.42 8.77 8.59
N ILE A 12 -0.93 7.63 9.06
CA ILE A 12 -0.66 7.15 10.43
C ILE A 12 0.83 6.86 10.62
N CYS A 13 1.49 6.27 9.61
CA CYS A 13 2.93 5.99 9.67
C CYS A 13 3.75 7.28 9.76
N ASP A 14 3.40 8.29 8.97
CA ASP A 14 4.01 9.63 8.99
C ASP A 14 3.88 10.32 10.35
N MET A 15 2.77 10.11 11.06
CA MET A 15 2.57 10.67 12.39
C MET A 15 3.32 9.94 13.51
N ILE A 16 3.55 8.63 13.37
CA ILE A 16 4.06 7.77 14.45
C ILE A 16 5.56 7.51 14.30
N PHE A 17 6.06 7.32 13.08
CA PHE A 17 7.44 6.92 12.81
C PHE A 17 8.27 8.12 12.39
N ASN A 18 9.40 8.36 13.07
CA ASN A 18 10.38 9.36 12.63
C ASN A 18 11.11 8.94 11.34
N ASP A 19 10.99 7.67 10.95
CA ASP A 19 11.59 7.09 9.75
C ASP A 19 10.82 7.43 8.45
N ILE A 20 9.62 7.97 8.57
CA ILE A 20 8.81 8.50 7.46
C ILE A 20 8.38 9.90 7.84
N ASN A 21 8.78 10.87 7.04
CA ASN A 21 8.37 12.24 7.21
C ASN A 21 7.99 12.83 5.86
N TYR A 22 6.71 13.15 5.70
CA TYR A 22 6.19 13.98 4.63
C TYR A 22 6.10 15.43 5.13
N ALA A 23 6.57 16.38 4.32
CA ALA A 23 6.55 17.80 4.68
C ALA A 23 5.13 18.36 4.81
N SER A 24 4.15 17.69 4.21
CA SER A 24 2.75 18.07 4.26
C SER A 24 1.84 16.86 4.11
N VAL A 25 0.68 16.91 4.77
CA VAL A 25 -0.34 15.84 4.75
C VAL A 25 -0.73 15.44 3.32
N TYR A 26 -0.78 16.39 2.39
CA TYR A 26 -1.15 16.08 1.00
C TYR A 26 -0.16 15.12 0.32
N GLN A 27 1.12 15.15 0.68
CA GLN A 27 2.16 14.29 0.12
C GLN A 27 1.94 12.83 0.54
N ALA A 28 1.61 12.60 1.82
CA ALA A 28 1.24 11.29 2.35
C ALA A 28 -0.04 10.77 1.67
N VAL A 29 -1.06 11.62 1.51
CA VAL A 29 -2.32 11.25 0.86
C VAL A 29 -2.11 10.90 -0.61
N ILE A 30 -1.34 11.68 -1.37
CA ILE A 30 -1.03 11.37 -2.78
C ILE A 30 -0.27 10.06 -2.88
N THR A 31 0.73 9.84 -2.04
CA THR A 31 1.48 8.58 -2.07
C THR A 31 0.57 7.40 -1.82
N GLY A 32 -0.34 7.51 -0.85
CA GLY A 32 -1.32 6.46 -0.56
C GLY A 32 -2.30 6.21 -1.69
N LEU A 33 -2.72 7.26 -2.40
CA LEU A 33 -3.56 7.12 -3.60
C LEU A 33 -2.80 6.41 -4.72
N VAL A 34 -1.53 6.74 -4.95
CA VAL A 34 -0.69 6.07 -5.95
C VAL A 34 -0.52 4.59 -5.60
N VAL A 35 -0.22 4.26 -4.34
CA VAL A 35 -0.16 2.87 -3.87
C VAL A 35 -1.49 2.17 -4.09
N ALA A 36 -2.62 2.79 -3.73
CA ALA A 36 -3.94 2.19 -3.90
C ALA A 36 -4.28 1.93 -5.38
N ILE A 37 -3.93 2.84 -6.30
CA ILE A 37 -4.17 2.66 -7.73
C ILE A 37 -3.31 1.51 -8.26
N ILE A 38 -2.00 1.52 -7.97
CA ILE A 38 -1.07 0.49 -8.48
C ILE A 38 -1.38 -0.88 -7.86
N GLY A 39 -1.64 -0.94 -6.57
CA GLY A 39 -2.04 -2.16 -5.85
C GLY A 39 -3.40 -2.71 -6.29
N HIS A 40 -4.32 -1.84 -6.72
CA HIS A 40 -5.55 -2.30 -7.36
C HIS A 40 -5.29 -2.85 -8.77
N MET A 41 -4.41 -2.23 -9.54
CA MET A 41 -4.03 -2.74 -10.85
C MET A 41 -3.33 -4.10 -10.74
N SER A 42 -2.36 -4.27 -9.83
CA SER A 42 -1.68 -5.55 -9.59
C SER A 42 -2.69 -6.65 -9.26
N GLU A 43 -3.62 -6.35 -8.35
CA GLU A 43 -4.73 -7.22 -8.00
C GLU A 43 -5.56 -7.60 -9.23
N VAL A 44 -6.01 -6.65 -10.05
CA VAL A 44 -6.83 -6.97 -11.24
C VAL A 44 -6.12 -7.91 -12.22
N PHE A 45 -4.79 -7.81 -12.35
CA PHE A 45 -4.01 -8.69 -13.21
C PHE A 45 -3.70 -10.06 -12.58
N MET A 46 -3.53 -10.13 -11.25
CA MET A 46 -3.00 -11.30 -10.56
C MET A 46 -4.01 -12.07 -9.70
N LEU A 47 -5.20 -11.52 -9.40
CA LEU A 47 -6.17 -12.18 -8.52
C LEU A 47 -6.81 -13.40 -9.20
N LYS A 48 -6.39 -14.60 -8.78
CA LYS A 48 -7.03 -15.88 -9.08
C LYS A 48 -7.15 -16.67 -7.78
N LYS A 49 -8.13 -17.57 -7.67
CA LYS A 49 -8.21 -18.51 -6.54
C LYS A 49 -6.89 -19.31 -6.48
N GLY A 50 -6.08 -19.07 -5.45
CA GLY A 50 -4.77 -19.70 -5.26
C GLY A 50 -3.57 -18.74 -5.31
N THR A 51 -3.72 -17.49 -5.75
CA THR A 51 -2.61 -16.51 -5.82
C THR A 51 -2.54 -15.55 -4.63
N LEU A 52 -3.30 -15.80 -3.55
CA LEU A 52 -3.43 -14.89 -2.41
C LEU A 52 -2.07 -14.46 -1.83
N TRP A 53 -1.20 -15.43 -1.52
CA TRP A 53 0.15 -15.16 -0.99
C TRP A 53 1.05 -14.43 -1.99
N ILE A 54 0.96 -14.78 -3.27
CA ILE A 54 1.72 -14.13 -4.34
C ILE A 54 1.28 -12.67 -4.48
N ASN A 55 -0.02 -12.40 -4.41
CA ASN A 55 -0.55 -11.06 -4.49
C ASN A 55 -0.14 -10.22 -3.27
N THR A 56 -0.24 -10.77 -2.05
CA THR A 56 0.23 -10.07 -0.84
C THR A 56 1.72 -9.74 -0.90
N PHE A 57 2.55 -10.65 -1.42
CA PHE A 57 3.98 -10.39 -1.58
C PHE A 57 4.27 -9.34 -2.67
N ALA A 58 3.53 -9.37 -3.77
CA ALA A 58 3.62 -8.34 -4.81
C ALA A 58 3.20 -6.96 -4.27
N ASP A 59 2.10 -6.91 -3.53
CA ASP A 59 1.57 -5.70 -2.88
C ASP A 59 2.58 -5.12 -1.87
N LEU A 60 3.27 -5.98 -1.11
CA LEU A 60 4.37 -5.58 -0.22
C LEU A 60 5.51 -4.92 -1.00
N ILE A 61 6.01 -5.57 -2.06
CA ILE A 61 7.14 -5.05 -2.84
C ILE A 61 6.76 -3.75 -3.55
N LEU A 62 5.58 -3.70 -4.17
CA LEU A 62 5.09 -2.51 -4.86
C LEU A 62 4.94 -1.34 -3.88
N SER A 63 4.29 -1.57 -2.73
CA SER A 63 4.13 -0.54 -1.70
C SER A 63 5.47 -0.05 -1.19
N PHE A 64 6.43 -0.95 -0.95
CA PHE A 64 7.79 -0.59 -0.52
C PHE A 64 8.48 0.32 -1.54
N ILE A 65 8.48 -0.08 -2.81
CA ILE A 65 9.11 0.68 -3.89
C ILE A 65 8.46 2.04 -4.03
N ILE A 66 7.12 2.10 -4.05
CA ILE A 66 6.38 3.36 -4.24
C ILE A 66 6.63 4.31 -3.05
N VAL A 67 6.49 3.83 -1.81
CA VAL A 67 6.70 4.66 -0.61
C VAL A 67 8.14 5.15 -0.57
N TYR A 68 9.13 4.27 -0.75
CA TYR A 68 10.53 4.67 -0.72
C TYR A 68 10.87 5.66 -1.84
N LEU A 69 10.38 5.44 -3.06
CA LEU A 69 10.67 6.32 -4.19
C LEU A 69 9.91 7.65 -4.12
N SER A 70 8.80 7.72 -3.37
CA SER A 70 8.00 8.94 -3.25
C SER A 70 8.83 10.15 -2.76
N GLN A 71 9.85 9.92 -1.92
CA GLN A 71 10.73 10.97 -1.42
C GLN A 71 11.51 11.71 -2.52
N PHE A 72 11.78 11.06 -3.66
CA PHE A 72 12.49 11.70 -4.77
C PHE A 72 11.59 12.60 -5.61
N PHE A 73 10.28 12.41 -5.53
CA PHE A 73 9.29 13.21 -6.25
C PHE A 73 8.66 14.30 -5.37
N LEU A 74 8.68 14.11 -4.05
CA LEU A 74 8.00 14.97 -3.09
C LEU A 74 9.04 15.77 -2.29
N ILE A 75 9.10 17.07 -2.60
CA ILE A 75 10.08 17.99 -2.00
C ILE A 75 9.88 18.05 -0.48
N GLY A 76 10.99 17.94 0.26
CA GLY A 76 10.99 17.99 1.72
C GLY A 76 10.55 16.70 2.41
N SER A 77 10.26 15.63 1.66
CA SER A 77 10.01 14.31 2.23
C SER A 77 11.31 13.59 2.57
N TYR A 78 11.32 12.88 3.69
CA TYR A 78 12.42 12.02 4.13
C TYR A 78 11.88 10.65 4.50
N ILE A 79 12.36 9.60 3.83
CA ILE A 79 11.87 8.23 4.04
C ILE A 79 13.05 7.28 4.10
N THR A 80 13.26 6.64 5.25
CA THR A 80 14.30 5.62 5.39
C THR A 80 13.84 4.31 4.76
N ILE A 81 14.81 3.45 4.41
CA ILE A 81 14.53 2.09 3.92
C ILE A 81 13.70 1.31 4.96
N VAL A 82 14.01 1.50 6.25
CA VAL A 82 13.30 0.83 7.35
C VAL A 82 11.88 1.34 7.46
N GLY A 83 11.67 2.66 7.41
CA GLY A 83 10.35 3.27 7.41
C GLY A 83 9.49 2.75 6.25
N ALA A 84 10.02 2.79 5.03
CA ALA A 84 9.33 2.27 3.85
C ALA A 84 8.97 0.78 3.99
N ALA A 85 9.87 -0.04 4.55
CA ALA A 85 9.62 -1.47 4.75
C ALA A 85 8.49 -1.71 5.77
N ILE A 86 8.50 -0.99 6.90
CA ILE A 86 7.47 -1.11 7.93
C ILE A 86 6.11 -0.66 7.38
N THR A 87 6.05 0.47 6.68
CA THR A 87 4.80 0.96 6.10
C THR A 87 4.27 0.03 5.02
N ALA A 88 5.14 -0.48 4.14
CA ALA A 88 4.76 -1.47 3.15
C ALA A 88 4.21 -2.74 3.79
N LEU A 89 4.82 -3.21 4.90
CA LEU A 89 4.34 -4.35 5.65
C LEU A 89 2.93 -4.11 6.21
N LEU A 90 2.68 -2.93 6.80
CA LEU A 90 1.36 -2.57 7.32
C LEU A 90 0.30 -2.51 6.23
N ILE A 91 0.64 -1.94 5.07
CA ILE A 91 -0.25 -1.91 3.89
C ILE A 91 -0.54 -3.34 3.42
N ALA A 92 0.48 -4.17 3.22
CA ALA A 92 0.32 -5.54 2.75
C ALA A 92 -0.50 -6.40 3.72
N VAL A 93 -0.32 -6.22 5.03
CA VAL A 93 -1.14 -6.91 6.05
C VAL A 93 -2.60 -6.45 5.96
N ALA A 94 -2.86 -5.15 5.85
CA ALA A 94 -4.21 -4.62 5.69
C ALA A 94 -4.88 -5.17 4.40
N GLU A 95 -4.16 -5.18 3.28
CA GLU A 95 -4.64 -5.72 2.01
C GLU A 95 -4.82 -7.24 2.07
N HIS A 96 -4.01 -7.97 2.82
CA HIS A 96 -4.17 -9.42 3.00
C HIS A 96 -5.53 -9.77 3.61
N PHE A 97 -6.00 -8.99 4.59
CA PHE A 97 -7.35 -9.16 5.14
C PHE A 97 -8.43 -8.85 4.11
N GLU A 98 -8.24 -7.84 3.26
CA GLU A 98 -9.17 -7.54 2.15
C GLU A 98 -9.22 -8.70 1.16
N HIS A 99 -8.07 -9.27 0.78
CA HIS A 99 -7.97 -10.43 -0.13
C HIS A 99 -8.71 -11.65 0.44
N ILE A 100 -8.52 -11.96 1.72
CA ILE A 100 -9.25 -13.06 2.40
C ILE A 100 -10.76 -12.81 2.37
N TYR A 101 -11.19 -11.58 2.67
CA TYR A 101 -12.61 -11.21 2.66
C TYR A 101 -13.22 -11.37 1.26
N LEU A 102 -12.55 -10.89 0.21
CA LEU A 102 -13.01 -11.00 -1.18
C LEU A 102 -13.11 -12.45 -1.66
N ILE A 103 -12.19 -13.33 -1.23
CA ILE A 103 -12.23 -14.75 -1.55
C ILE A 103 -13.36 -15.46 -0.81
N LYS A 104 -13.56 -15.15 0.48
CA LYS A 104 -14.58 -15.77 1.34
C LYS A 104 -16.01 -15.42 0.91
N GLU A 105 -16.23 -14.17 0.49
CA GLU A 105 -17.52 -13.69 -0.02
C GLU A 105 -17.86 -14.23 -1.43
N GLY A 106 -17.01 -15.08 -2.02
CA GLY A 106 -17.24 -15.63 -3.36
C GLY A 106 -17.22 -14.60 -4.48
N LYS A 107 -16.90 -13.33 -4.17
CA LYS A 107 -16.76 -12.22 -5.13
C LYS A 107 -15.57 -12.37 -6.08
N THR A 108 -14.88 -13.50 -6.03
CA THR A 108 -13.93 -13.99 -7.06
C THR A 108 -14.56 -14.35 -8.41
N ARG A 109 -15.77 -13.86 -8.72
CA ARG A 109 -16.37 -13.98 -10.05
C ARG A 109 -16.89 -12.61 -10.48
N LYS A 110 -16.16 -11.95 -11.37
CA LYS A 110 -16.77 -10.95 -12.25
C LYS A 110 -17.87 -11.66 -13.05
N SER A 111 -19.08 -11.11 -12.97
CA SER A 111 -20.04 -11.15 -14.08
C SER A 111 -19.47 -10.39 -15.27
#